data_AF-A0A955F9Q6-F1
#
_entry.id   AF-A0A955F9Q6-F1
#
_cell.length_a   1.000
_cell.length_b   1.000
_cell.length_c   1.000
_cell.angle_alpha   90.00
_cell.angle_beta   90.00
_cell.angle_gamma   90.00
#
_symmetry.space_group_name_H-M   'P 1'
#
loop_
_entity.id
_entity.type
_entity.pdbx_description
1 polymer ?
#
loop_
_entity_poly.entity_id
_entity_poly.type
_entity_poly.pdbx_seq_one_letter_code
_entity_poly.pdbx_strand_id
1 'polypeptide(L)' 'MSRTIIYSIDFVVNIDSRGRITLPIAIRKKWGVQNGETIRIFEDAVMRKLIIAPVDLSS' A
#
# COMPACT_ATOMS: atom_id res chain seq x y z
N MET A 1 -26.75 -0.16 6.66
CA MET A 1 -25.50 0.54 6.30
C MET A 1 -24.33 -0.38 6.65
N SER A 2 -23.59 -0.87 5.66
CA SER A 2 -22.44 -1.75 5.90
C SER A 2 -21.25 -0.91 6.39
N ARG A 3 -20.66 -1.25 7.54
CA ARG A 3 -19.40 -0.67 8.01
C ARG A 3 -18.26 -1.37 7.29
N THR A 4 -17.66 -0.72 6.30
CA THR A 4 -16.39 -1.18 5.73
C THR A 4 -15.29 -0.95 6.78
N ILE A 5 -14.76 -2.03 7.34
CA ILE A 5 -13.61 -1.97 8.24
C ILE A 5 -12.36 -1.78 7.38
N ILE A 6 -11.84 -0.57 7.32
CA ILE A 6 -10.57 -0.27 6.66
C ILE A 6 -9.45 -0.62 7.65
N TYR A 7 -8.82 -1.77 7.46
CA TYR A 7 -7.60 -2.13 8.18
C TYR A 7 -6.43 -1.32 7.61
N SER A 8 -6.13 -0.16 8.21
CA SER A 8 -4.89 0.56 7.94
C SER A 8 -3.74 -0.09 8.71
N ILE A 9 -2.59 -0.27 8.04
CA ILE A 9 -1.35 -0.69 8.70
C ILE A 9 -0.37 0.46 8.54
N ASP A 10 0.18 0.89 9.67
CA ASP A 10 1.23 1.92 9.71
C ASP A 10 2.58 1.23 9.89
N PHE A 11 3.56 1.59 9.06
CA PHE A 11 4.90 1.06 9.14
C PHE A 11 5.91 2.10 8.64
N VAL A 12 7.08 2.11 9.28
CA VAL A 12 8.21 2.95 8.88
C VAL A 12 9.18 2.12 8.07
N VAL A 13 9.56 2.61 6.90
CA VAL A 13 10.56 2.01 6.02
C VAL A 13 11.57 3.06 5.61
N ASN A 14 12.83 2.64 5.46
CA ASN A 14 13.86 3.48 4.89
C ASN A 14 13.73 3.49 3.37
N ILE A 15 14.00 4.65 2.78
CA ILE A 15 14.14 4.81 1.34
C ILE A 15 15.59 4.49 0.97
N ASP A 16 15.80 3.62 -0.02
CA ASP A 16 17.14 3.29 -0.49
C ASP A 16 17.77 4.44 -1.32
N SER A 17 19.03 4.28 -1.72
CA SER A 17 19.76 5.29 -2.52
C SER A 17 19.14 5.56 -3.90
N ARG A 18 18.20 4.73 -4.35
CA ARG A 18 17.49 4.87 -5.63
C ARG A 18 16.07 5.40 -5.45
N GLY A 19 15.69 5.82 -4.24
CA GLY A 19 14.34 6.34 -3.97
C GLY A 19 13.27 5.25 -3.81
N ARG A 20 13.65 3.99 -3.58
CA ARG A 20 12.71 2.87 -3.49
C ARG A 20 12.36 2.55 -2.04
N ILE A 21 11.13 2.10 -1.84
CA ILE A 21 10.69 1.51 -0.57
C ILE A 21 10.52 0.00 -0.73
N THR A 22 10.84 -0.74 0.33
CA THR A 22 10.59 -2.19 0.37
C THR A 22 9.29 -2.45 1.12
N LEU A 23 8.30 -3.04 0.46
CA LEU A 23 7.09 -3.51 1.14
C LEU A 23 7.44 -4.67 2.09
N PRO A 24 7.06 -4.60 3.39
CA PRO A 24 7.27 -5.69 4.32
C PRO A 24 6.60 -6.99 3.87
N ILE A 25 7.23 -8.13 4.14
CA ILE A 25 6.73 -9.45 3.72
C ILE A 25 5.31 -9.74 4.20
N ALA A 26 4.95 -9.27 5.41
CA ALA A 26 3.61 -9.44 5.97
C ALA A 26 2.54 -8.70 5.15
N ILE A 27 2.85 -7.50 4.67
CA ILE A 27 1.95 -6.71 3.81
C ILE A 27 1.78 -7.40 2.46
N ARG A 28 2.89 -7.81 1.82
CA ARG A 28 2.84 -8.52 0.53
C ARG A 28 1.97 -9.77 0.62
N LYS A 29 2.18 -10.61 1.63
CA LYS A 29 1.38 -11.83 1.83
C LYS A 29 -0.10 -11.54 2.08
N LYS A 30 -0.40 -10.54 2.92
CA LYS A 30 -1.79 -10.18 3.27
C LYS A 30 -2.57 -9.69 2.05
N TRP A 31 -1.93 -8.91 1.19
CA TRP A 31 -2.57 -8.30 0.02
C TRP A 31 -2.34 -9.07 -1.28
N GLY A 32 -1.68 -10.23 -1.23
CA GLY A 32 -1.39 -11.04 -2.40
C GLY A 32 -0.41 -10.42 -3.39
N VAL A 33 0.33 -9.38 -3.00
CA VAL A 33 1.22 -8.63 -3.91
C VAL A 33 2.42 -9.46 -4.32
N GLN A 34 2.56 -9.70 -5.62
CA GLN A 34 3.63 -10.50 -6.23
C GLN A 34 4.67 -9.63 -6.95
N ASN A 35 5.82 -10.23 -7.27
CA ASN A 35 6.84 -9.56 -8.06
C ASN A 35 6.28 -9.26 -9.47
N GLY A 36 6.48 -8.04 -9.96
CA GLY A 36 5.96 -7.57 -11.25
C GLY A 36 4.53 -7.03 -11.19
N GLU A 37 3.85 -7.14 -10.06
CA GLU A 37 2.49 -6.61 -9.90
C GLU A 37 2.50 -5.08 -9.79
N THR A 38 1.49 -4.44 -10.38
CA THR A 38 1.30 -3.00 -10.29
C THR A 38 0.45 -2.65 -9.08
N ILE A 39 0.92 -1.70 -8.28
CA ILE A 39 0.22 -1.17 -7.11
C ILE A 39 -0.05 0.32 -7.30
N ARG A 40 -1.12 0.82 -6.68
CA ARG A 40 -1.45 2.24 -6.66
C ARG A 40 -0.77 2.92 -5.50
N ILE A 41 -0.16 4.08 -5.76
CA ILE A 41 0.37 4.99 -4.75
C ILE A 41 -0.32 6.33 -4.92
N PHE A 42 -0.89 6.88 -3.87
CA PHE A 42 -1.52 8.20 -3.88
C PHE A 42 -1.39 8.89 -2.53
N GLU A 43 -1.44 10.22 -2.56
CA GLU A 43 -1.44 11.03 -1.34
C GLU A 43 -2.89 11.30 -0.90
N ASP A 44 -3.17 11.02 0.37
CA ASP A 44 -4.36 11.56 1.03
C ASP A 44 -3.99 12.88 1.69
N ALA A 45 -4.42 13.99 1.07
CA ALA A 45 -4.12 15.34 1.53
C ALA A 45 -4.81 15.69 2.87
N VAL A 46 -5.94 15.06 3.19
CA VAL A 46 -6.69 15.32 4.42
C VAL A 46 -5.97 14.66 5.60
N MET A 47 -5.57 13.40 5.43
CA MET A 47 -4.82 12.66 6.44
C MET A 47 -3.33 12.99 6.45
N ARG A 48 -2.82 13.65 5.41
CA ARG A 48 -1.39 13.89 5.14
C ARG A 48 -0.59 12.60 5.16
N LYS A 49 -1.10 11.57 4.46
CA LYS A 49 -0.52 10.22 4.40
C LYS A 49 -0.28 9.79 2.96
N LEU A 50 0.82 9.08 2.74
CA LEU A 50 1.02 8.32 1.52
C LEU A 50 0.31 6.97 1.68
N ILE A 51 -0.60 6.66 0.75
CA ILE A 51 -1.37 5.41 0.77
C ILE A 51 -0.89 4.52 -0.37
N ILE A 52 -0.65 3.25 -0.03
CA ILE A 52 -0.32 2.20 -0.97
C ILE A 52 -1.48 1.22 -0.98
N ALA A 53 -2.07 0.99 -2.15
CA ALA A 53 -3.22 0.12 -2.34
C ALA A 53 -3.00 -0.81 -3.54
N PRO A 54 -3.57 -2.03 -3.55
CA PRO A 54 -3.64 -2.81 -4.77
C PRO A 54 -4.41 -2.05 -5.85
N VAL A 55 -4.04 -2.25 -7.11
CA VAL A 55 -4.87 -1.77 -8.23
C VAL A 55 -6.01 -2.77 -8.37
N ASP A 56 -7.23 -2.34 -8.07
CA ASP A 56 -8.40 -3.13 -8.45
C ASP A 56 -8.57 -3.01 -9.96
N LEU A 57 -8.14 -4.03 -10.69
CA LEU A 57 -8.29 -4.11 -12.15
C LEU A 57 -9.66 -4.67 -12.56
N SER A 58 -10.57 -4.90 -11.60
CA SER A 58 -11.93 -5.30 -11.89
C SER A 58 -12.72 -4.10 -12.48
N SER A 59 -12.70 -4.01 -13.81
CA SER A 59 -13.70 -3.32 -14.62
C SER A 59 -14.75 -4.31 -15.08
#